data_AF-A0A7Y4XBL0-F1
#
_entry.id   AF-A0A7Y4XBL0-F1
#
_cell.length_a   1.000
_cell.length_b   1.000
_cell.length_c   1.000
_cell.angle_alpha   90.00
_cell.angle_beta   90.00
_cell.angle_gamma   90.00
#
_symmetry.space_group_name_H-M   'P 1'
#
loop_
_entity.id
_entity.type
_entity.pdbx_description
1 polymer ?
#
loop_
_entity_poly.entity_id
_entity_poly.type
_entity_poly.pdbx_seq_one_letter_code
_entity_poly.pdbx_strand_id
1 'polypeptide(L)'
;MYGTNLNKVIPMSNTWKEEKEIADVYLNRMGNPYGQGFWGGLDVSGKDGQPIAGKEIPASLGVDLFKLALTDVKATIHSRSTNTYAALDNDDFYQYLGGSAIALRSVNGTNAEVLVANFSNPKNPKHETLEKFIGTEMRTRYLNPEWIKSMMKEGYAGARFVGMVTENLWGWQVTTPEAVGDAKWQEMYETYVADRNGLDIKQKFRDSKNMLAYQGMIDRMLTAINKGYWKADAMTKATLEKANMEVIAEAGVACDMDTCSSAAITKLAQDQDRKIGEAAVKLPAPLVGIQSAQVQVNQASSNQANMGQTAKQMNAASQVKAQSQQRKPSTKPQNSQVNKAKKNEPEPLDKVQQVDGYEMKEQKNNLSQQLLAAAPAWLWLTFAGLLGAGIFVRRKQS
;
A
#
# COMPACT_ATOMS: atom_id res chain seq x y z
N MET A 1 9.30 10.71 -2.56
CA MET A 1 7.87 10.68 -2.94
C MET A 1 7.30 9.32 -2.56
N TYR A 2 5.99 9.22 -2.27
CA TYR A 2 5.34 7.99 -1.84
C TYR A 2 4.09 7.72 -2.67
N GLY A 3 3.73 6.44 -2.83
CA GLY A 3 2.52 5.99 -3.52
C GLY A 3 2.62 5.96 -5.05
N THR A 4 1.76 5.15 -5.66
CA THR A 4 1.68 4.99 -7.12
C THR A 4 0.81 6.06 -7.80
N ASN A 5 0.03 6.82 -6.99
CA ASN A 5 -1.09 7.68 -7.39
C ASN A 5 -2.28 6.97 -8.08
N LEU A 6 -2.25 5.64 -8.32
CA LEU A 6 -3.40 4.95 -8.93
C LEU A 6 -4.66 5.03 -8.05
N ASN A 7 -4.47 5.03 -6.74
CA ASN A 7 -5.54 5.27 -5.76
C ASN A 7 -6.21 6.65 -5.83
N LYS A 8 -5.67 7.59 -6.61
CA LYS A 8 -6.28 8.90 -6.89
C LYS A 8 -6.89 8.93 -8.29
N VAL A 9 -6.14 8.49 -9.30
CA VAL A 9 -6.59 8.60 -10.71
C VAL A 9 -7.67 7.59 -11.10
N ILE A 10 -7.67 6.38 -10.51
CA ILE A 10 -8.67 5.36 -10.86
C ILE A 10 -10.09 5.73 -10.37
N PRO A 11 -10.29 6.22 -9.12
CA PRO A 11 -11.60 6.73 -8.69
C PRO A 11 -12.12 7.89 -9.53
N MET A 12 -11.24 8.77 -10.02
CA MET A 12 -11.52 9.92 -10.91
C MET A 12 -11.92 9.47 -12.33
N SER A 13 -12.98 8.67 -12.42
CA SER A 13 -13.43 7.93 -13.60
C SER A 13 -13.81 8.79 -14.81
N ASN A 14 -14.03 10.09 -14.63
CA ASN A 14 -14.32 11.05 -15.70
C ASN A 14 -13.06 11.74 -16.25
N THR A 15 -11.91 11.58 -15.60
CA THR A 15 -10.63 12.23 -15.99
C THR A 15 -9.80 11.44 -17.00
N TRP A 16 -10.13 10.17 -17.21
CA TRP A 16 -9.43 9.26 -18.12
C TRP A 16 -10.40 8.50 -19.02
N LYS A 17 -9.96 8.25 -20.26
CA LYS A 17 -10.69 7.54 -21.31
C LYS A 17 -10.14 6.14 -21.52
N GLU A 18 -8.83 5.98 -21.44
CA GLU A 18 -8.12 4.74 -21.73
C GLU A 18 -7.31 4.24 -20.54
N GLU A 19 -7.30 2.93 -20.34
CA GLU A 19 -6.47 2.25 -19.32
C GLU A 19 -4.96 2.57 -19.47
N LYS A 20 -4.53 2.93 -20.67
CA LYS A 20 -3.16 3.35 -20.95
C LYS A 20 -2.76 4.60 -20.15
N GLU A 21 -3.69 5.53 -19.93
CA GLU A 21 -3.41 6.75 -19.14
C GLU A 21 -3.09 6.39 -17.68
N ILE A 22 -3.78 5.37 -17.13
CA ILE A 22 -3.54 4.80 -15.81
C ILE A 22 -2.19 4.05 -15.77
N ALA A 23 -1.87 3.27 -16.80
CA ALA A 23 -0.57 2.60 -16.93
C ALA A 23 0.60 3.59 -16.98
N ASP A 24 0.46 4.69 -17.73
CA ASP A 24 1.47 5.74 -17.83
C ASP A 24 1.69 6.44 -16.49
N VAL A 25 0.64 6.68 -15.69
CA VAL A 25 0.77 7.20 -14.32
C VAL A 25 1.61 6.24 -13.45
N TYR A 26 1.34 4.93 -13.49
CA TYR A 26 2.12 3.95 -12.73
C TYR A 26 3.59 3.91 -13.19
N LEU A 27 3.85 3.83 -14.49
CA LEU A 27 5.19 3.80 -15.06
C LEU A 27 6.00 5.05 -14.66
N ASN A 28 5.41 6.24 -14.78
CA ASN A 28 6.02 7.51 -14.37
C ASN A 28 6.23 7.62 -12.85
N ARG A 29 5.43 6.90 -12.04
CA ARG A 29 5.53 6.92 -10.58
C ARG A 29 6.51 5.90 -10.02
N MET A 30 6.64 4.74 -10.67
CA MET A 30 7.39 3.59 -10.20
C MET A 30 8.74 3.37 -10.93
N GLY A 31 8.97 4.02 -12.08
CA GLY A 31 10.23 4.00 -12.82
C GLY A 31 11.39 4.75 -12.15
N ASN A 32 11.72 4.39 -10.91
CA ASN A 32 12.82 4.95 -10.13
C ASN A 32 13.85 3.83 -9.86
N PRO A 33 15.01 3.80 -10.55
CA PRO A 33 15.99 2.74 -10.40
C PRO A 33 16.72 2.82 -9.05
N TYR A 34 16.98 1.67 -8.43
CA TYR A 34 17.77 1.56 -7.20
C TYR A 34 18.77 0.41 -7.31
N GLY A 35 20.01 0.64 -6.84
CA GLY A 35 21.11 -0.33 -6.91
C GLY A 35 22.00 -0.13 -8.14
N GLN A 36 23.13 -0.83 -8.18
CA GLN A 36 24.16 -0.72 -9.24
C GLN A 36 24.61 0.72 -9.55
N GLY A 37 24.63 1.59 -8.54
CA GLY A 37 24.96 3.00 -8.71
C GLY A 37 23.77 3.93 -8.95
N PHE A 38 22.53 3.45 -8.98
CA PHE A 38 21.33 4.29 -9.00
C PHE A 38 20.69 4.46 -7.61
N TRP A 39 20.21 5.67 -7.34
CA TRP A 39 19.42 6.03 -6.17
C TRP A 39 18.22 6.91 -6.57
N GLY A 40 17.21 6.29 -7.16
CA GLY A 40 16.05 6.97 -7.74
C GLY A 40 16.46 7.81 -8.95
N GLY A 41 16.21 9.12 -8.91
CA GLY A 41 16.59 10.06 -9.96
C GLY A 41 18.07 10.44 -9.99
N LEU A 42 18.93 9.77 -9.22
CA LEU A 42 20.36 10.05 -9.12
C LEU A 42 21.20 8.86 -9.58
N ASP A 43 22.17 9.13 -10.46
CA ASP A 43 23.34 8.30 -10.71
C ASP A 43 24.43 8.68 -9.70
N VAL A 44 24.69 7.78 -8.76
CA VAL A 44 25.75 7.84 -7.75
C VAL A 44 26.94 6.94 -8.10
N SER A 45 27.02 6.42 -9.33
CA SER A 45 28.15 5.60 -9.79
C SER A 45 29.42 6.45 -9.97
N GLY A 46 30.28 6.44 -8.96
CA GLY A 46 31.64 6.90 -9.12
C GLY A 46 32.50 5.89 -9.87
N LYS A 47 33.75 6.28 -10.15
CA LYS A 47 34.78 5.32 -10.54
C LYS A 47 34.87 4.24 -9.47
N ASP A 48 34.97 2.99 -9.91
CA ASP A 48 35.11 1.79 -9.06
C ASP A 48 33.97 1.59 -8.04
N GLY A 49 32.76 2.12 -8.32
CA GLY A 49 31.56 1.93 -7.51
C GLY A 49 31.53 2.76 -6.22
N GLN A 50 32.44 3.72 -6.04
CA GLN A 50 32.43 4.64 -4.90
C GLN A 50 31.28 5.66 -5.02
N PRO A 51 30.55 5.99 -3.95
CA PRO A 51 29.48 7.00 -4.02
C PRO A 51 30.04 8.39 -4.33
N ILE A 52 29.62 8.98 -5.44
CA ILE A 52 29.85 10.40 -5.75
C ILE A 52 28.67 11.26 -5.32
N ALA A 53 28.84 12.58 -5.32
CA ALA A 53 27.71 13.49 -5.32
C ALA A 53 26.83 13.18 -6.55
N GLY A 54 25.61 12.71 -6.29
CA GLY A 54 24.77 12.10 -7.33
C GLY A 54 24.45 13.06 -8.47
N LYS A 55 24.63 12.57 -9.70
CA LYS A 55 24.24 13.28 -10.92
C LYS A 55 22.79 12.96 -11.23
N GLU A 56 21.98 13.99 -11.49
CA GLU A 56 20.59 13.77 -11.93
C GLU A 56 20.53 13.02 -13.27
N ILE A 57 19.68 12.01 -13.34
CA ILE A 57 19.33 11.32 -14.59
C ILE A 57 17.98 11.85 -15.13
N PRO A 58 17.79 11.90 -16.46
CA PRO A 58 16.49 12.23 -17.03
C PRO A 58 15.42 11.26 -16.52
N ALA A 59 14.27 11.77 -16.07
CA ALA A 59 13.18 10.93 -15.55
C ALA A 59 12.68 9.90 -16.57
N SER A 60 12.76 10.20 -17.87
CA SER A 60 12.45 9.27 -18.95
C SER A 60 13.33 8.01 -18.92
N LEU A 61 14.62 8.13 -18.57
CA LEU A 61 15.53 6.98 -18.50
C LEU A 61 15.05 5.95 -17.46
N GLY A 62 14.58 6.40 -16.30
CA GLY A 62 14.04 5.50 -15.27
C GLY A 62 12.76 4.79 -15.73
N VAL A 63 11.89 5.50 -16.47
CA VAL A 63 10.68 4.94 -17.07
C VAL A 63 11.00 3.94 -18.18
N ASP A 64 11.96 4.25 -19.05
CA ASP A 64 12.33 3.39 -20.18
C ASP A 64 13.09 2.13 -19.72
N LEU A 65 13.96 2.24 -18.71
CA LEU A 65 14.54 1.09 -18.02
C LEU A 65 13.48 0.20 -17.36
N PHE A 66 12.44 0.80 -16.77
CA PHE A 66 11.35 0.03 -16.17
C PHE A 66 10.52 -0.69 -17.23
N LYS A 67 10.14 -0.04 -18.34
CA LYS A 67 9.48 -0.70 -19.48
C LYS A 67 10.31 -1.85 -20.05
N LEU A 68 11.63 -1.67 -20.17
CA LEU A 68 12.55 -2.73 -20.61
C LEU A 68 12.53 -3.92 -19.64
N ALA A 69 12.56 -3.67 -18.32
CA ALA A 69 12.48 -4.73 -17.31
C ALA A 69 11.11 -5.45 -17.24
N LEU A 70 10.04 -4.80 -17.72
CA LEU A 70 8.69 -5.37 -17.85
C LEU A 70 8.49 -6.17 -19.16
N THR A 71 9.42 -6.06 -20.12
CA THR A 71 9.34 -6.77 -21.40
C THR A 71 9.38 -8.28 -21.15
N ASP A 72 8.49 -9.01 -21.82
CA ASP A 72 8.36 -10.48 -21.74
C ASP A 72 8.01 -11.08 -20.36
N VAL A 73 7.84 -10.28 -19.30
CA VAL A 73 7.36 -10.76 -17.99
C VAL A 73 5.93 -11.31 -18.13
N LYS A 74 5.73 -12.57 -17.71
CA LYS A 74 4.46 -13.32 -17.90
C LYS A 74 3.54 -13.32 -16.68
N ALA A 75 4.02 -12.91 -15.50
CA ALA A 75 3.24 -12.93 -14.27
C ALA A 75 3.65 -11.79 -13.31
N THR A 76 2.69 -11.34 -12.50
CA THR A 76 2.93 -10.46 -11.35
C THR A 76 2.58 -11.19 -10.07
N ILE A 77 3.25 -10.83 -8.97
CA ILE A 77 3.02 -11.48 -7.68
C ILE A 77 3.15 -10.49 -6.53
N HIS A 78 2.22 -10.55 -5.58
CA HIS A 78 2.33 -9.85 -4.31
C HIS A 78 2.05 -10.81 -3.16
N SER A 79 2.79 -10.67 -2.06
CA SER A 79 2.59 -11.50 -0.87
C SER A 79 1.57 -10.90 0.09
N ARG A 80 0.95 -11.77 0.88
CA ARG A 80 0.06 -11.41 2.00
C ARG A 80 0.32 -12.34 3.16
N SER A 81 0.74 -11.80 4.31
CA SER A 81 1.07 -12.56 5.52
C SER A 81 0.10 -12.34 6.71
N THR A 82 -0.91 -11.48 6.54
CA THR A 82 -1.90 -11.15 7.59
C THR A 82 -3.25 -11.84 7.36
N ASN A 83 -4.07 -11.96 8.41
CA ASN A 83 -5.50 -12.28 8.30
C ASN A 83 -6.42 -11.06 8.54
N THR A 84 -5.87 -9.89 8.87
CA THR A 84 -6.67 -8.69 9.19
C THR A 84 -7.29 -8.07 7.94
N TYR A 85 -6.49 -7.68 6.96
CA TYR A 85 -6.91 -7.14 5.66
C TYR A 85 -6.66 -8.12 4.51
N ALA A 86 -7.19 -7.81 3.32
CA ALA A 86 -7.05 -8.58 2.09
C ALA A 86 -7.13 -7.65 0.85
N ALA A 87 -7.42 -8.15 -0.36
CA ALA A 87 -7.23 -7.41 -1.62
C ALA A 87 -8.26 -6.30 -1.88
N LEU A 88 -9.48 -6.40 -1.36
CA LEU A 88 -10.55 -5.40 -1.48
C LEU A 88 -10.70 -4.54 -0.21
N ASP A 89 -9.85 -4.77 0.78
CA ASP A 89 -9.89 -4.13 2.10
C ASP A 89 -9.31 -2.70 2.06
N ASN A 90 -8.33 -2.46 1.19
CA ASN A 90 -7.64 -1.19 0.99
C ASN A 90 -7.21 -1.01 -0.48
N ASP A 91 -6.79 0.21 -0.81
CA ASP A 91 -6.31 0.59 -2.13
C ASP A 91 -4.86 0.18 -2.41
N ASP A 92 -4.05 -0.09 -1.38
CA ASP A 92 -2.65 -0.47 -1.53
C ASP A 92 -2.49 -1.73 -2.41
N PHE A 93 -3.33 -2.73 -2.20
CA PHE A 93 -3.17 -4.02 -2.90
C PHE A 93 -3.38 -3.90 -4.42
N TYR A 94 -4.43 -3.19 -4.89
CA TYR A 94 -4.61 -2.96 -6.32
C TYR A 94 -3.61 -1.93 -6.86
N GLN A 95 -3.25 -0.89 -6.11
CA GLN A 95 -2.37 0.15 -6.64
C GLN A 95 -0.97 -0.40 -6.96
N TYR A 96 -0.45 -1.34 -6.15
CA TYR A 96 0.87 -1.95 -6.39
C TYR A 96 0.79 -3.18 -7.30
N LEU A 97 0.00 -4.20 -6.96
CA LEU A 97 -0.07 -5.45 -7.74
C LEU A 97 -0.85 -5.24 -9.05
N GLY A 98 -2.07 -4.69 -8.97
CA GLY A 98 -2.85 -4.31 -10.15
C GLY A 98 -2.11 -3.27 -11.01
N GLY A 99 -1.46 -2.29 -10.38
CA GLY A 99 -0.61 -1.32 -11.07
C GLY A 99 0.52 -1.96 -11.88
N SER A 100 1.15 -3.01 -11.36
CA SER A 100 2.14 -3.79 -12.12
C SER A 100 1.51 -4.57 -13.28
N ALA A 101 0.29 -5.09 -13.12
CA ALA A 101 -0.41 -5.85 -14.15
C ALA A 101 -0.87 -4.95 -15.32
N ILE A 102 -1.42 -3.76 -15.05
CA ILE A 102 -1.81 -2.79 -16.09
C ILE A 102 -0.59 -2.20 -16.81
N ALA A 103 0.53 -2.00 -16.10
CA ALA A 103 1.80 -1.61 -16.72
C ALA A 103 2.33 -2.68 -17.68
N LEU A 104 2.29 -3.96 -17.28
CA LEU A 104 2.64 -5.08 -18.16
C LEU A 104 1.71 -5.19 -19.37
N ARG A 105 0.39 -5.06 -19.18
CA ARG A 105 -0.59 -5.04 -20.27
C ARG A 105 -0.28 -3.93 -21.27
N SER A 106 0.12 -2.75 -20.79
CA SER A 106 0.51 -1.61 -21.63
C SER A 106 1.85 -1.79 -22.34
N VAL A 107 2.79 -2.56 -21.80
CA VAL A 107 4.12 -2.81 -22.41
C VAL A 107 4.09 -3.98 -23.39
N ASN A 108 3.49 -5.10 -22.99
CA ASN A 108 3.51 -6.36 -23.74
C ASN A 108 2.28 -6.56 -24.65
N GLY A 109 1.23 -5.74 -24.52
CA GLY A 109 -0.03 -5.87 -25.27
C GLY A 109 -0.93 -7.03 -24.85
N THR A 110 -0.51 -7.83 -23.87
CA THR A 110 -1.24 -9.00 -23.35
C THR A 110 -1.30 -8.98 -21.83
N ASN A 111 -2.36 -9.54 -21.25
CA ASN A 111 -2.49 -9.68 -19.80
C ASN A 111 -1.40 -10.60 -19.24
N ALA A 112 -0.91 -10.29 -18.04
CA ALA A 112 -0.04 -11.16 -17.27
C ALA A 112 -0.86 -11.99 -16.27
N GLU A 113 -0.38 -13.16 -15.86
CA GLU A 113 -0.98 -13.92 -14.77
C GLU A 113 -0.77 -13.18 -13.45
N VAL A 114 -1.86 -12.85 -12.73
CA VAL A 114 -1.77 -12.05 -11.49
C VAL A 114 -1.95 -12.96 -10.28
N LEU A 115 -0.90 -13.09 -9.47
CA LEU A 115 -0.83 -14.06 -8.37
C LEU A 115 -0.75 -13.41 -6.99
N VAL A 116 -1.41 -14.04 -6.01
CA VAL A 116 -1.27 -13.72 -4.59
C VAL A 116 -0.49 -14.83 -3.90
N ALA A 117 0.67 -14.50 -3.32
CA ALA A 117 1.42 -15.38 -2.43
C ALA A 117 0.82 -15.29 -1.01
N ASN A 118 -0.17 -16.13 -0.74
CA ASN A 118 -0.97 -16.15 0.46
C ASN A 118 -0.27 -16.95 1.57
N PHE A 119 0.38 -16.23 2.47
CA PHE A 119 1.11 -16.73 3.64
C PHE A 119 0.36 -16.50 4.95
N SER A 120 -0.93 -16.14 4.93
CA SER A 120 -1.69 -15.84 6.14
C SER A 120 -1.94 -17.05 7.04
N ASN A 121 -1.73 -18.26 6.52
CA ASN A 121 -1.52 -19.46 7.33
C ASN A 121 -0.09 -19.99 7.09
N PRO A 122 0.85 -19.80 8.03
CA PRO A 122 2.24 -20.24 7.85
C PRO A 122 2.40 -21.78 7.78
N LYS A 123 1.38 -22.55 8.19
CA LYS A 123 1.35 -24.02 8.06
C LYS A 123 0.84 -24.50 6.70
N ASN A 124 0.31 -23.60 5.86
CA ASN A 124 -0.24 -23.93 4.54
C ASN A 124 -0.11 -22.71 3.59
N PRO A 125 1.13 -22.33 3.22
CA PRO A 125 1.37 -21.25 2.27
C PRO A 125 0.87 -21.64 0.87
N LYS A 126 0.28 -20.69 0.14
CA LYS A 126 -0.30 -20.94 -1.18
C LYS A 126 0.06 -19.83 -2.17
N HIS A 127 0.13 -20.19 -3.45
CA HIS A 127 0.03 -19.26 -4.55
C HIS A 127 -1.34 -19.45 -5.21
N GLU A 128 -2.09 -18.37 -5.36
CA GLU A 128 -3.46 -18.40 -5.88
C GLU A 128 -3.62 -17.30 -6.93
N THR A 129 -4.40 -17.57 -7.99
CA THR A 129 -4.74 -16.53 -8.97
C THR A 129 -5.56 -15.44 -8.29
N LEU A 130 -5.39 -14.19 -8.72
CA LEU A 130 -6.09 -13.04 -8.16
C LEU A 130 -7.61 -13.24 -8.21
N GLU A 131 -8.13 -13.78 -9.31
CA GLU A 131 -9.56 -14.04 -9.48
C GLU A 131 -10.11 -14.97 -8.39
N LYS A 132 -9.40 -16.08 -8.12
CA LYS A 132 -9.75 -17.04 -7.07
C LYS A 132 -9.63 -16.42 -5.68
N PHE A 133 -8.59 -15.62 -5.45
CA PHE A 133 -8.34 -14.94 -4.18
C PHE A 133 -9.47 -13.96 -3.86
N ILE A 134 -9.77 -13.04 -4.78
CA ILE A 134 -10.89 -12.08 -4.68
C ILE A 134 -12.22 -12.82 -4.51
N GLY A 135 -12.49 -13.86 -5.31
CA GLY A 135 -13.73 -14.64 -5.22
C GLY A 135 -13.92 -15.37 -3.88
N THR A 136 -12.82 -15.72 -3.20
CA THR A 136 -12.83 -16.31 -1.85
C THR A 136 -13.00 -15.25 -0.77
N GLU A 137 -12.33 -14.11 -0.93
CA GLU A 137 -12.41 -12.95 -0.04
C GLU A 137 -13.83 -12.37 0.00
N MET A 138 -14.46 -12.16 -1.17
CA MET A 138 -15.85 -11.71 -1.29
C MET A 138 -16.80 -12.64 -0.53
N ARG A 139 -16.71 -13.96 -0.73
CA ARG A 139 -17.60 -14.92 -0.06
C ARG A 139 -17.38 -15.04 1.45
N THR A 140 -16.16 -14.79 1.93
CA THR A 140 -15.85 -14.86 3.36
C THR A 140 -16.14 -13.55 4.10
N ARG A 141 -16.09 -12.40 3.41
CA ARG A 141 -16.33 -11.05 3.97
C ARG A 141 -17.52 -10.36 3.33
N TYR A 142 -17.34 -9.78 2.14
CA TYR A 142 -18.23 -8.73 1.62
C TYR A 142 -19.62 -9.22 1.18
N LEU A 143 -19.76 -10.52 0.90
CA LEU A 143 -21.04 -11.16 0.58
C LEU A 143 -21.62 -11.94 1.78
N ASN A 144 -20.88 -12.01 2.89
CA ASN A 144 -21.24 -12.79 4.08
C ASN A 144 -22.15 -11.96 5.01
N PRO A 145 -23.40 -12.38 5.26
CA PRO A 145 -24.33 -11.62 6.08
C PRO A 145 -23.84 -11.40 7.52
N GLU A 146 -23.05 -12.32 8.10
CA GLU A 146 -22.52 -12.14 9.47
C GLU A 146 -21.39 -11.12 9.53
N TRP A 147 -20.58 -11.02 8.48
CA TRP A 147 -19.58 -9.96 8.36
C TRP A 147 -20.28 -8.60 8.18
N ILE A 148 -21.27 -8.50 7.29
CA ILE A 148 -22.06 -7.28 7.06
C ILE A 148 -22.74 -6.81 8.35
N LYS A 149 -23.45 -7.72 9.06
CA LYS A 149 -24.07 -7.43 10.37
C LYS A 149 -23.06 -6.95 11.40
N SER A 150 -21.84 -7.47 11.38
CA SER A 150 -20.79 -7.07 12.34
C SER A 150 -20.24 -5.69 12.00
N MET A 151 -19.91 -5.43 10.73
CA MET A 151 -19.43 -4.12 10.30
C MET A 151 -20.46 -3.02 10.57
N MET A 152 -21.74 -3.24 10.24
CA MET A 152 -22.77 -2.20 10.44
C MET A 152 -23.06 -1.90 11.93
N LYS A 153 -22.60 -2.73 12.88
CA LYS A 153 -22.65 -2.39 14.33
C LYS A 153 -21.61 -1.33 14.72
N GLU A 154 -20.53 -1.18 13.96
CA GLU A 154 -19.51 -0.13 14.14
C GLU A 154 -19.97 1.24 13.59
N GLY A 155 -21.26 1.37 13.26
CA GLY A 155 -21.90 2.61 12.84
C GLY A 155 -21.22 3.25 11.62
N TYR A 156 -20.98 4.55 11.70
CA TYR A 156 -20.42 5.34 10.60
C TYR A 156 -19.14 4.76 10.01
N ALA A 157 -18.21 4.27 10.85
CA ALA A 157 -16.92 3.74 10.42
C ALA A 157 -17.07 2.41 9.68
N GLY A 158 -17.91 1.51 10.20
CA GLY A 158 -18.22 0.25 9.54
C GLY A 158 -18.99 0.43 8.24
N ALA A 159 -20.00 1.31 8.23
CA ALA A 159 -20.72 1.69 7.02
C ALA A 159 -19.80 2.29 5.95
N ARG A 160 -18.87 3.19 6.34
CA ARG A 160 -17.84 3.72 5.43
C ARG A 160 -17.01 2.59 4.85
N PHE A 161 -16.52 1.68 5.69
CA PHE A 161 -15.69 0.57 5.25
C PHE A 161 -16.42 -0.34 4.25
N VAL A 162 -17.69 -0.69 4.53
CA VAL A 162 -18.54 -1.46 3.62
C VAL A 162 -18.70 -0.76 2.26
N GLY A 163 -18.89 0.56 2.24
CA GLY A 163 -18.94 1.35 1.00
C GLY A 163 -17.62 1.33 0.19
N MET A 164 -16.47 1.41 0.87
CA MET A 164 -15.15 1.41 0.20
C MET A 164 -14.81 0.08 -0.52
N VAL A 165 -15.52 -1.01 -0.24
CA VAL A 165 -15.29 -2.29 -0.93
C VAL A 165 -15.54 -2.17 -2.44
N THR A 166 -16.56 -1.44 -2.88
CA THR A 166 -16.82 -1.22 -4.31
C THR A 166 -15.81 -0.26 -4.96
N GLU A 167 -15.25 0.68 -4.19
CA GLU A 167 -14.13 1.52 -4.64
C GLU A 167 -12.89 0.67 -4.95
N ASN A 168 -12.56 -0.27 -4.06
CA ASN A 168 -11.42 -1.18 -4.24
C ASN A 168 -11.70 -2.24 -5.33
N LEU A 169 -12.94 -2.72 -5.46
CA LEU A 169 -13.36 -3.61 -6.56
C LEU A 169 -13.21 -2.93 -7.92
N TRP A 170 -13.49 -1.62 -8.00
CA TRP A 170 -13.20 -0.82 -9.20
C TRP A 170 -11.71 -0.64 -9.47
N GLY A 171 -10.90 -0.44 -8.42
CA GLY A 171 -9.43 -0.48 -8.50
C GLY A 171 -8.93 -1.73 -9.23
N TRP A 172 -9.44 -2.91 -8.85
CA TRP A 172 -9.16 -4.17 -9.53
C TRP A 172 -9.82 -4.31 -10.90
N GLN A 173 -11.02 -3.78 -11.11
CA GLN A 173 -11.68 -3.81 -12.42
C GLN A 173 -10.87 -3.12 -13.50
N VAL A 174 -10.30 -1.95 -13.20
CA VAL A 174 -9.50 -1.16 -14.14
C VAL A 174 -8.10 -1.75 -14.30
N THR A 175 -7.48 -2.23 -13.23
CA THR A 175 -6.12 -2.77 -13.30
C THR A 175 -6.04 -4.19 -13.84
N THR A 176 -7.01 -5.04 -13.53
CA THR A 176 -7.06 -6.48 -13.86
C THR A 176 -8.49 -6.89 -14.24
N PRO A 177 -9.02 -6.45 -15.40
CA PRO A 177 -10.40 -6.70 -15.78
C PRO A 177 -10.75 -8.19 -15.87
N GLU A 178 -9.78 -9.05 -16.19
CA GLU A 178 -9.92 -10.52 -16.16
C GLU A 178 -10.23 -11.08 -14.77
N ALA A 179 -9.79 -10.42 -13.68
CA ALA A 179 -10.06 -10.87 -12.32
C ALA A 179 -11.44 -10.40 -11.81
N VAL A 180 -12.04 -9.39 -12.43
CA VAL A 180 -13.32 -8.79 -12.02
C VAL A 180 -14.29 -8.79 -13.22
N GLY A 181 -15.06 -9.86 -13.34
CA GLY A 181 -16.15 -9.98 -14.33
C GLY A 181 -17.54 -9.66 -13.74
N ASP A 182 -18.53 -9.59 -14.63
CA ASP A 182 -19.92 -9.20 -14.35
C ASP A 182 -20.53 -9.84 -13.09
N ALA A 183 -20.27 -11.14 -12.87
CA ALA A 183 -20.80 -11.88 -11.73
C ALA A 183 -20.37 -11.30 -10.37
N LYS A 184 -19.18 -10.71 -10.26
CA LYS A 184 -18.69 -10.11 -9.00
C LYS A 184 -19.44 -8.81 -8.69
N TRP A 185 -19.73 -7.98 -9.71
CA TRP A 185 -20.58 -6.79 -9.54
C TRP A 185 -22.03 -7.16 -9.25
N GLN A 186 -22.56 -8.17 -9.96
CA GLN A 186 -23.89 -8.71 -9.72
C GLN A 186 -24.07 -9.20 -8.27
N GLU A 187 -23.12 -9.98 -7.73
CA GLU A 187 -23.16 -10.43 -6.33
C GLU A 187 -23.13 -9.26 -5.33
N MET A 188 -22.44 -8.16 -5.64
CA MET A 188 -22.43 -6.95 -4.81
C MET A 188 -23.76 -6.20 -4.88
N TYR A 189 -24.32 -5.99 -6.08
CA TYR A 189 -25.65 -5.40 -6.25
C TYR A 189 -26.74 -6.19 -5.51
N GLU A 190 -26.74 -7.51 -5.68
CA GLU A 190 -27.71 -8.38 -5.00
C GLU A 190 -27.58 -8.32 -3.49
N THR A 191 -26.35 -8.24 -2.98
CA THR A 191 -26.08 -8.22 -1.54
C THR A 191 -26.48 -6.90 -0.88
N TYR A 192 -26.18 -5.77 -1.52
CA TYR A 192 -26.28 -4.44 -0.89
C TYR A 192 -27.44 -3.58 -1.38
N VAL A 193 -27.96 -3.79 -2.59
CA VAL A 193 -29.00 -2.94 -3.20
C VAL A 193 -30.31 -3.71 -3.37
N ALA A 194 -30.27 -4.94 -3.89
CA ALA A 194 -31.44 -5.82 -3.91
C ALA A 194 -31.69 -6.53 -2.56
N ASP A 195 -30.72 -6.43 -1.64
CA ASP A 195 -30.74 -6.99 -0.28
C ASP A 195 -31.21 -8.46 -0.21
N ARG A 196 -30.57 -9.34 -1.00
CA ARG A 196 -30.88 -10.78 -1.07
C ARG A 196 -30.83 -11.50 0.28
N ASN A 197 -30.19 -10.89 1.28
CA ASN A 197 -30.02 -11.43 2.63
C ASN A 197 -31.08 -10.92 3.63
N GLY A 198 -31.96 -9.98 3.23
CA GLY A 198 -32.99 -9.40 4.09
C GLY A 198 -32.40 -8.69 5.32
N LEU A 199 -31.37 -7.88 5.13
CA LEU A 199 -30.64 -7.21 6.20
C LEU A 199 -31.06 -5.76 6.41
N ASP A 200 -32.04 -5.24 5.69
CA ASP A 200 -32.42 -3.82 5.65
C ASP A 200 -31.21 -2.90 5.39
N ILE A 201 -30.37 -3.23 4.39
CA ILE A 201 -29.07 -2.59 4.16
C ILE A 201 -29.17 -1.05 4.14
N LYS A 202 -30.10 -0.50 3.35
CA LYS A 202 -30.34 0.95 3.26
C LYS A 202 -30.67 1.57 4.63
N GLN A 203 -31.46 0.88 5.47
CA GLN A 203 -31.75 1.34 6.82
C GLN A 203 -30.51 1.27 7.73
N LYS A 204 -29.68 0.22 7.63
CA LYS A 204 -28.43 0.13 8.40
C LYS A 204 -27.47 1.28 8.09
N PHE A 205 -27.38 1.72 6.83
CA PHE A 205 -26.62 2.91 6.45
C PHE A 205 -27.20 4.21 7.02
N ARG A 206 -28.54 4.32 7.07
CA ARG A 206 -29.26 5.44 7.71
C ARG A 206 -29.02 5.49 9.22
N ASP A 207 -29.14 4.37 9.91
CA ASP A 207 -28.88 4.23 11.35
C ASP A 207 -27.40 4.55 11.68
N SER A 208 -26.49 4.16 10.79
CA SER A 208 -25.06 4.49 10.84
C SER A 208 -24.75 5.96 10.52
N LYS A 209 -25.77 6.77 10.16
CA LYS A 209 -25.65 8.17 9.72
C LYS A 209 -24.68 8.37 8.55
N ASN A 210 -24.64 7.41 7.62
CA ASN A 210 -23.67 7.39 6.52
C ASN A 210 -24.31 7.03 5.17
N MET A 211 -25.41 7.71 4.82
CA MET A 211 -26.09 7.52 3.54
C MET A 211 -25.20 7.87 2.33
N LEU A 212 -24.21 8.76 2.49
CA LEU A 212 -23.23 9.08 1.44
C LEU A 212 -22.33 7.89 1.09
N ALA A 213 -21.96 7.03 2.06
CA ALA A 213 -21.22 5.80 1.76
C ALA A 213 -22.07 4.77 1.01
N TYR A 214 -23.39 4.70 1.29
CA TYR A 214 -24.32 3.89 0.51
C TYR A 214 -24.48 4.43 -0.91
N GLN A 215 -24.57 5.76 -1.05
CA GLN A 215 -24.63 6.41 -2.36
C GLN A 215 -23.37 6.12 -3.18
N GLY A 216 -22.16 6.33 -2.61
CA GLY A 216 -20.90 6.08 -3.31
C GLY A 216 -20.78 4.64 -3.81
N MET A 217 -21.30 3.68 -3.03
CA MET A 217 -21.37 2.27 -3.45
C MET A 217 -22.25 2.07 -4.69
N ILE A 218 -23.46 2.65 -4.70
CA ILE A 218 -24.39 2.59 -5.84
C ILE A 218 -23.82 3.35 -7.05
N ASP A 219 -23.25 4.53 -6.82
CA ASP A 219 -22.67 5.35 -7.88
C ASP A 219 -21.49 4.63 -8.53
N ARG A 220 -20.62 3.97 -7.76
CA ARG A 220 -19.53 3.17 -8.33
C ARG A 220 -20.01 1.94 -9.10
N MET A 221 -21.09 1.28 -8.66
CA MET A 221 -21.76 0.24 -9.46
C MET A 221 -22.28 0.80 -10.79
N LEU A 222 -22.90 1.99 -10.79
CA LEU A 222 -23.34 2.67 -12.01
C LEU A 222 -22.17 3.09 -12.91
N THR A 223 -21.03 3.52 -12.35
CA THR A 223 -19.81 3.81 -13.11
C THR A 223 -19.28 2.57 -13.84
N ALA A 224 -19.29 1.40 -13.19
CA ALA A 224 -18.89 0.15 -13.82
C ALA A 224 -19.80 -0.21 -15.02
N ILE A 225 -21.13 0.01 -14.90
CA ILE A 225 -22.08 -0.15 -16.01
C ILE A 225 -21.82 0.88 -17.12
N ASN A 226 -21.72 2.16 -16.76
CA ASN A 226 -21.68 3.27 -17.73
C ASN A 226 -20.35 3.35 -18.49
N LYS A 227 -19.22 2.95 -17.88
CA LYS A 227 -17.94 2.74 -18.59
C LYS A 227 -17.85 1.36 -19.26
N GLY A 228 -18.90 0.54 -19.17
CA GLY A 228 -19.04 -0.71 -19.93
C GLY A 228 -18.26 -1.91 -19.37
N TYR A 229 -17.67 -1.80 -18.18
CA TYR A 229 -16.96 -2.90 -17.50
C TYR A 229 -17.92 -3.96 -16.96
N TRP A 230 -19.14 -3.56 -16.55
CA TRP A 230 -20.19 -4.47 -16.10
C TRP A 230 -21.39 -4.46 -17.05
N LYS A 231 -21.72 -5.62 -17.63
CA LYS A 231 -22.91 -5.84 -18.47
C LYS A 231 -24.14 -6.20 -17.63
N ALA A 232 -24.56 -5.29 -16.75
CA ALA A 232 -25.80 -5.42 -16.02
C ALA A 232 -27.03 -5.48 -16.95
N ASP A 233 -28.08 -6.19 -16.52
CA ASP A 233 -29.38 -6.12 -17.19
C ASP A 233 -30.08 -4.77 -16.95
N ALA A 234 -31.10 -4.47 -17.77
CA ALA A 234 -31.82 -3.19 -17.72
C ALA A 234 -32.59 -2.95 -16.42
N MET A 235 -33.09 -4.00 -15.75
CA MET A 235 -33.81 -3.90 -14.48
C MET A 235 -32.83 -3.63 -13.32
N THR A 236 -31.69 -4.32 -13.31
CA THR A 236 -30.59 -4.05 -12.37
C THR A 236 -30.09 -2.62 -12.49
N LYS A 237 -29.83 -2.13 -13.73
CA LYS A 237 -29.45 -0.73 -13.96
C LYS A 237 -30.53 0.25 -13.47
N ALA A 238 -31.79 0.07 -13.85
CA ALA A 238 -32.87 0.97 -13.44
C ALA A 238 -33.09 0.99 -11.91
N THR A 239 -32.86 -0.14 -11.24
CA THR A 239 -32.93 -0.24 -9.77
C THR A 239 -31.81 0.54 -9.10
N LEU A 240 -30.58 0.45 -9.62
CA LEU A 240 -29.44 1.26 -9.16
C LEU A 240 -29.66 2.75 -9.39
N GLU A 241 -30.14 3.16 -10.57
CA GLU A 241 -30.43 4.57 -10.89
C GLU A 241 -31.50 5.14 -9.95
N LYS A 242 -32.59 4.40 -9.72
CA LYS A 242 -33.64 4.77 -8.77
C LYS A 242 -33.08 4.89 -7.35
N ALA A 243 -32.32 3.90 -6.89
CA ALA A 243 -31.73 3.91 -5.56
C ALA A 243 -30.77 5.08 -5.36
N ASN A 244 -29.94 5.41 -6.35
CA ASN A 244 -29.03 6.57 -6.31
C ASN A 244 -29.83 7.88 -6.14
N MET A 245 -30.87 8.08 -6.96
CA MET A 245 -31.71 9.29 -6.91
C MET A 245 -32.48 9.42 -5.60
N GLU A 246 -32.97 8.33 -5.02
CA GLU A 246 -33.59 8.34 -3.69
C GLU A 246 -32.60 8.75 -2.59
N VAL A 247 -31.36 8.25 -2.65
CA VAL A 247 -30.33 8.59 -1.65
C VAL A 247 -29.84 10.03 -1.84
N ILE A 248 -29.70 10.51 -3.08
CA ILE A 248 -29.37 11.91 -3.37
C ILE A 248 -30.44 12.86 -2.81
N ALA A 249 -31.72 12.51 -2.93
CA ALA A 249 -32.81 13.30 -2.36
C ALA A 249 -32.81 13.31 -0.81
N GLU A 250 -32.28 12.25 -0.18
CA GLU A 250 -32.19 12.12 1.28
C GLU A 250 -30.95 12.79 1.89
N ALA A 251 -29.79 12.66 1.22
CA ALA A 251 -28.48 12.94 1.81
C ALA A 251 -27.61 13.96 1.04
N GLY A 252 -28.03 14.37 -0.16
CA GLY A 252 -27.18 15.10 -1.10
C GLY A 252 -26.30 14.18 -1.94
N VAL A 253 -25.40 14.76 -2.74
CA VAL A 253 -24.51 14.05 -3.66
C VAL A 253 -23.15 13.80 -3.00
N ALA A 254 -22.70 12.55 -3.00
CA ALA A 254 -21.43 12.09 -2.42
C ALA A 254 -20.22 12.18 -3.36
N CYS A 255 -20.46 12.24 -4.67
CA CYS A 255 -19.44 12.31 -5.72
C CYS A 255 -19.25 13.74 -6.23
N ASP A 256 -18.17 13.97 -6.97
CA ASP A 256 -17.80 15.23 -7.60
C ASP A 256 -17.74 15.11 -9.14
N MET A 257 -17.32 16.17 -9.83
CA MET A 257 -17.25 16.18 -11.29
C MET A 257 -16.32 15.11 -11.88
N ASP A 258 -15.29 14.69 -11.15
CA ASP A 258 -14.28 13.74 -11.61
C ASP A 258 -14.69 12.28 -11.32
N THR A 259 -15.56 12.06 -10.33
CA THR A 259 -15.91 10.74 -9.78
C THR A 259 -17.35 10.28 -10.07
N CYS A 260 -18.31 11.19 -10.30
CA CYS A 260 -19.72 10.83 -10.47
C CYS A 260 -20.01 9.94 -11.70
N SER A 261 -20.92 8.98 -11.52
CA SER A 261 -21.28 7.93 -12.49
C SER A 261 -21.93 8.36 -13.80
N SER A 262 -22.46 9.58 -13.89
CA SER A 262 -23.05 10.12 -15.12
C SER A 262 -23.12 11.65 -15.10
N ALA A 263 -23.18 12.25 -16.29
CA ALA A 263 -23.29 13.70 -16.47
C ALA A 263 -24.51 14.33 -15.75
N ALA A 264 -25.60 13.57 -15.56
CA ALA A 264 -26.75 14.03 -14.79
C ALA A 264 -26.41 14.19 -13.30
N ILE A 265 -25.71 13.21 -12.71
CA ILE A 265 -25.27 13.28 -11.31
C ILE A 265 -24.12 14.29 -11.14
N THR A 266 -23.19 14.38 -12.10
CA THR A 266 -22.16 15.43 -12.15
C THR A 266 -22.77 16.84 -12.07
N LYS A 267 -23.86 17.09 -12.81
CA LYS A 267 -24.55 18.39 -12.74
C LYS A 267 -25.16 18.64 -11.36
N LEU A 268 -25.74 17.61 -10.72
CA LEU A 268 -26.27 17.72 -9.36
C LEU A 268 -25.17 18.00 -8.33
N ALA A 269 -24.00 17.36 -8.47
CA ALA A 269 -22.82 17.65 -7.65
C ALA A 269 -22.37 19.12 -7.80
N GLN A 270 -22.21 19.59 -9.04
CA GLN A 270 -21.84 20.98 -9.32
C GLN A 270 -22.86 22.00 -8.78
N ASP A 271 -24.16 21.74 -8.91
CA ASP A 271 -25.21 22.59 -8.34
C ASP A 271 -25.25 22.53 -6.81
N GLN A 272 -24.85 21.41 -6.19
CA GLN A 272 -24.67 21.30 -4.73
C GLN A 272 -23.45 22.11 -4.26
N ASP A 273 -22.28 21.88 -4.86
CA ASP A 273 -21.03 22.55 -4.52
C ASP A 273 -21.15 24.07 -4.68
N ARG A 274 -21.81 24.52 -5.74
CA ARG A 274 -22.13 25.93 -5.94
C ARG A 274 -22.97 26.51 -4.79
N LYS A 275 -24.03 25.83 -4.36
CA LYS A 275 -24.87 26.27 -3.22
C LYS A 275 -24.07 26.28 -1.91
N ILE A 276 -23.22 25.28 -1.67
CA ILE A 276 -22.36 25.20 -0.49
C ILE A 276 -21.35 26.35 -0.51
N GLY A 277 -20.71 26.63 -1.64
CA GLY A 277 -19.79 27.76 -1.82
C GLY A 277 -20.46 29.13 -1.63
N GLU A 278 -21.61 29.35 -2.28
CA GLU A 278 -22.44 30.56 -2.10
C GLU A 278 -22.89 30.77 -0.65
N ALA A 279 -23.07 29.70 0.13
CA ALA A 279 -23.35 29.77 1.56
C ALA A 279 -22.08 30.03 2.40
N ALA A 280 -20.97 29.36 2.07
CA ALA A 280 -19.69 29.50 2.77
C ALA A 280 -19.13 30.93 2.69
N VAL A 281 -19.28 31.61 1.54
CA VAL A 281 -18.90 33.02 1.36
C VAL A 281 -19.70 33.98 2.27
N LYS A 282 -20.90 33.58 2.72
CA LYS A 282 -21.75 34.36 3.64
C LYS A 282 -21.47 34.06 5.11
N LEU A 283 -20.73 32.99 5.42
CA LEU A 283 -20.26 32.76 6.79
C LEU A 283 -19.23 33.84 7.14
N PRO A 284 -19.26 34.40 8.36
CA PRO A 284 -18.16 35.22 8.81
C PRO A 284 -16.87 34.41 8.69
N ALA A 285 -15.82 35.02 8.13
CA ALA A 285 -14.50 34.40 8.14
C ALA A 285 -14.21 33.90 9.56
N PRO A 286 -13.74 32.65 9.74
CA PRO A 286 -13.48 32.14 11.07
C PRO A 286 -12.59 33.14 11.78
N LEU A 287 -12.93 33.46 13.03
CA LEU A 287 -12.07 34.23 13.93
C LEU A 287 -10.82 33.39 14.18
N VAL A 288 -9.88 33.42 13.21
CA VAL A 288 -8.47 33.22 13.46
C VAL A 288 -8.15 34.28 14.49
N GLY A 289 -8.07 33.83 15.74
CA GLY A 289 -7.84 34.71 16.87
C GLY A 289 -6.53 35.42 16.64
N ILE A 290 -6.59 36.65 16.16
CA ILE A 290 -5.54 37.63 16.35
C ILE A 290 -5.57 37.92 17.85
N GLN A 291 -4.99 37.01 18.63
CA GLN A 291 -4.34 37.38 19.86
C GLN A 291 -3.32 38.42 19.44
N SER A 292 -3.67 39.68 19.64
CA SER A 292 -2.76 40.81 19.49
C SER A 292 -1.48 40.45 20.23
N ALA A 293 -0.34 40.52 19.54
CA ALA A 293 0.97 40.13 20.05
C ALA A 293 1.52 41.15 21.09
N GLN A 294 0.65 41.63 21.97
CA GLN A 294 0.81 42.69 22.95
C GLN A 294 -0.06 42.40 24.17
N VAL A 295 0.26 41.32 24.90
CA VAL A 295 0.38 41.29 26.37
C VAL A 295 1.23 40.05 26.72
N GLN A 296 2.26 40.24 27.56
CA GLN A 296 3.32 39.30 27.98
C GLN A 296 4.66 39.29 27.21
N VAL A 297 5.11 40.47 26.76
CA VAL A 297 6.55 40.78 26.80
C VAL A 297 6.97 40.95 28.27
N ASN A 298 7.17 39.83 28.98
CA ASN A 298 7.95 39.70 30.23
C ASN A 298 7.94 38.26 30.79
N GLN A 299 8.24 37.25 29.96
CA GLN A 299 8.74 35.95 30.44
C GLN A 299 9.51 35.11 29.40
N ALA A 300 9.70 35.61 28.17
CA ALA A 300 10.44 34.92 27.10
C ALA A 300 11.97 35.14 27.13
N SER A 301 12.54 35.74 28.19
CA SER A 301 13.96 36.12 28.25
C SER A 301 14.88 35.11 28.98
N SER A 302 14.38 33.93 29.37
CA SER A 302 15.17 32.93 30.13
C SER A 302 15.35 31.57 29.45
N ASN A 303 14.53 31.18 28.47
CA ASN A 303 14.60 29.84 27.87
C ASN A 303 15.19 29.78 26.44
N GLN A 304 15.49 30.92 25.81
CA GLN A 304 16.20 30.93 24.51
C GLN A 304 17.72 30.70 24.64
N ALA A 305 18.26 30.57 25.85
CA ALA A 305 19.67 30.29 26.11
C ALA A 305 20.05 28.79 26.05
N ASN A 306 19.10 27.85 26.12
CA ASN A 306 19.38 26.43 26.36
C ASN A 306 19.18 25.46 25.17
N MET A 307 18.89 25.96 23.95
CA MET A 307 18.96 25.13 22.72
C MET A 307 20.13 25.50 21.78
N GLY A 308 21.06 26.34 22.25
CA GLY A 308 22.33 26.63 21.55
C GLY A 308 23.53 25.76 21.96
N GLN A 309 23.44 25.04 23.09
CA GLN A 309 24.58 24.31 23.66
C GLN A 309 24.54 22.79 23.43
N THR A 310 23.35 22.17 23.32
CA THR A 310 23.21 20.71 23.10
C THR A 310 23.75 20.25 21.73
N ALA A 311 23.68 21.11 20.71
CA ALA A 311 24.21 20.82 19.37
C ALA A 311 25.75 20.84 19.27
N LYS A 312 26.47 21.37 20.27
CA LYS A 312 27.94 21.37 20.30
C LYS A 312 28.56 20.19 21.04
N GLN A 313 27.76 19.30 21.62
CA GLN A 313 28.27 18.20 22.46
C GLN A 313 28.06 16.78 21.88
N MET A 314 27.45 16.64 20.70
CA MET A 314 27.32 15.34 20.00
C MET A 314 28.41 15.06 18.95
N ASN A 315 29.28 16.05 18.63
CA ASN A 315 30.41 15.88 17.70
C ASN A 315 31.76 15.58 18.40
N ALA A 316 31.75 15.21 19.68
CA ALA A 316 32.97 14.94 20.47
C ALA A 316 32.93 13.59 21.25
N ALA A 317 32.08 12.66 20.81
CA ALA A 317 31.95 11.32 21.42
C ALA A 317 32.01 10.22 20.35
N SER A 318 33.07 10.21 19.55
CA SER A 318 33.39 9.12 18.62
C SER A 318 34.89 8.82 18.62
N GLN A 319 35.46 8.65 19.82
CA GLN A 319 36.81 8.12 19.99
C GLN A 319 37.04 7.53 21.39
N VAL A 320 37.77 6.39 21.40
CA VAL A 320 38.45 5.74 22.54
C VAL A 320 37.63 4.85 23.51
N LYS A 321 37.77 3.54 23.24
CA LYS A 321 37.98 2.37 24.14
C LYS A 321 37.03 2.09 25.33
N ALA A 322 36.64 0.82 25.37
CA ALA A 322 36.03 0.16 26.53
C ALA A 322 36.98 0.04 27.73
N GLN A 323 36.40 0.12 28.94
CA GLN A 323 36.87 -0.67 30.09
C GLN A 323 35.71 -0.97 31.03
N SER A 324 35.71 -2.20 31.57
CA SER A 324 34.71 -2.73 32.47
C SER A 324 34.90 -2.23 33.91
N GLN A 325 33.82 -2.16 34.69
CA GLN A 325 33.79 -2.74 36.05
C GLN A 325 32.37 -2.84 36.65
N GLN A 326 32.15 -3.89 37.42
CA GLN A 326 30.89 -4.23 38.09
C GLN A 326 30.75 -3.48 39.43
N ARG A 327 29.51 -3.27 39.91
CA ARG A 327 29.15 -3.49 41.34
C ARG A 327 27.64 -3.66 41.54
N LYS A 328 27.29 -4.30 42.66
CA LYS A 328 25.98 -4.91 43.00
C LYS A 328 25.06 -3.97 43.82
N PRO A 329 23.76 -4.30 43.98
CA PRO A 329 22.73 -3.42 44.54
C PRO A 329 22.30 -3.72 45.99
N SER A 330 21.74 -2.72 46.67
CA SER A 330 20.75 -2.78 47.79
C SER A 330 20.26 -1.32 48.03
N THR A 331 19.14 -0.97 48.68
CA THR A 331 18.22 -1.63 49.63
C THR A 331 16.74 -1.19 49.42
N LYS A 332 15.80 -1.96 50.00
CA LYS A 332 14.37 -1.66 50.31
C LYS A 332 14.25 -1.45 51.85
N PRO A 333 13.08 -1.31 52.54
CA PRO A 333 11.66 -1.18 52.12
C PRO A 333 10.87 -0.05 52.88
N GLN A 334 9.54 0.09 52.66
CA GLN A 334 8.49 -0.14 53.70
C GLN A 334 7.03 0.09 53.21
N ASN A 335 6.14 -0.86 53.58
CA ASN A 335 4.71 -0.75 54.03
C ASN A 335 3.69 0.17 53.31
N SER A 336 2.36 0.01 53.38
CA SER A 336 1.34 -1.04 53.67
C SER A 336 -0.04 -0.33 53.56
N GLN A 337 -1.23 -0.91 53.38
CA GLN A 337 -1.77 -2.28 53.30
C GLN A 337 -3.15 -2.23 52.56
N VAL A 338 -3.85 -3.37 52.37
CA VAL A 338 -5.34 -3.61 52.48
C VAL A 338 -5.77 -4.84 51.64
N ASN A 339 -6.86 -5.51 52.07
CA ASN A 339 -7.10 -6.95 51.88
C ASN A 339 -7.83 -7.41 50.60
N LYS A 340 -7.67 -8.73 50.35
CA LYS A 340 -8.21 -9.51 49.22
C LYS A 340 -9.67 -9.98 49.42
N ALA A 341 -10.38 -10.19 48.32
CA ALA A 341 -11.36 -11.26 48.15
C ALA A 341 -11.15 -11.96 46.79
N LYS A 342 -11.44 -13.27 46.70
CA LYS A 342 -10.90 -14.19 45.67
C LYS A 342 -11.67 -14.19 44.34
N LYS A 343 -10.95 -14.43 43.24
CA LYS A 343 -11.38 -15.26 42.09
C LYS A 343 -10.17 -16.00 41.50
N ASN A 344 -10.42 -17.10 40.79
CA ASN A 344 -9.46 -18.18 40.59
C ASN A 344 -8.42 -17.91 39.47
N GLU A 345 -7.18 -18.32 39.69
CA GLU A 345 -6.10 -18.34 38.68
C GLU A 345 -6.08 -19.69 37.91
N PRO A 346 -5.82 -19.69 36.59
CA PRO A 346 -5.25 -20.83 35.87
C PRO A 346 -3.73 -20.95 36.13
N GLU A 347 -3.15 -22.10 35.80
CA GLU A 347 -1.73 -22.42 36.05
C GLU A 347 -0.72 -21.47 35.36
N PRO A 348 0.51 -21.33 35.90
CA PRO A 348 1.53 -20.46 35.32
C PRO A 348 2.12 -21.04 34.03
N LEU A 349 2.20 -20.22 32.98
CA LEU A 349 3.03 -20.50 31.81
C LEU A 349 4.51 -20.43 32.19
N ASP A 350 5.18 -21.59 32.14
CA ASP A 350 6.58 -21.73 32.49
C ASP A 350 7.50 -21.07 31.43
N LYS A 351 8.49 -20.30 31.90
CA LYS A 351 9.67 -19.78 31.16
C LYS A 351 9.43 -19.01 29.86
N VAL A 352 9.36 -17.68 29.98
CA VAL A 352 9.70 -16.77 28.87
C VAL A 352 11.18 -16.94 28.52
N GLN A 353 11.47 -17.54 27.37
CA GLN A 353 12.82 -17.65 26.85
C GLN A 353 13.25 -16.32 26.22
N GLN A 354 14.31 -15.72 26.76
CA GLN A 354 14.88 -14.49 26.24
C GLN A 354 15.48 -14.75 24.85
N VAL A 355 15.03 -14.02 23.83
CA VAL A 355 15.50 -14.17 22.44
C VAL A 355 16.52 -13.07 22.15
N ASP A 356 17.79 -13.46 22.02
CA ASP A 356 18.86 -12.53 21.65
C ASP A 356 18.77 -12.19 20.16
N GLY A 357 18.77 -10.88 19.86
CA GLY A 357 18.82 -10.36 18.50
C GLY A 357 20.25 -10.35 17.97
N TYR A 358 20.46 -10.92 16.77
CA TYR A 358 21.77 -10.91 16.12
C TYR A 358 21.98 -9.62 15.30
N GLU A 359 23.09 -8.94 15.56
CA GLU A 359 23.59 -7.83 14.74
C GLU A 359 24.31 -8.38 13.49
N MET A 360 23.83 -8.04 12.29
CA MET A 360 24.53 -8.36 11.05
C MET A 360 25.80 -7.51 10.91
N LYS A 361 26.97 -8.13 11.09
CA LYS A 361 28.26 -7.52 10.77
C LYS A 361 28.72 -7.92 9.38
N GLU A 362 29.18 -6.93 8.63
CA GLU A 362 29.69 -7.11 7.27
C GLU A 362 30.97 -7.97 7.28
N GLN A 363 30.87 -9.23 6.87
CA GLN A 363 32.06 -10.06 6.64
C GLN A 363 32.74 -9.63 5.33
N LYS A 364 33.88 -8.94 5.46
CA LYS A 364 34.83 -8.78 4.35
C LYS A 364 35.45 -10.15 4.03
N ASN A 365 34.83 -10.86 3.09
CA ASN A 365 35.32 -12.14 2.59
C ASN A 365 36.58 -11.95 1.74
N ASN A 366 37.76 -11.99 2.37
CA ASN A 366 39.06 -12.15 1.70
C ASN A 366 39.29 -13.60 1.22
N LEU A 367 38.27 -14.19 0.59
CA LEU A 367 38.26 -15.61 0.20
C LEU A 367 39.38 -15.94 -0.80
N SER A 368 39.75 -14.97 -1.63
CA SER A 368 40.86 -15.06 -2.58
C SER A 368 42.24 -15.14 -1.91
N GLN A 369 42.45 -14.49 -0.76
CA GLN A 369 43.74 -14.53 -0.06
C GLN A 369 43.91 -15.80 0.79
N GLN A 370 42.84 -16.32 1.40
CA GLN A 370 42.91 -17.56 2.19
C GLN A 370 43.11 -18.80 1.30
N LEU A 371 42.51 -18.86 0.11
CA LEU A 371 42.71 -19.97 -0.84
C LEU A 371 44.15 -20.05 -1.37
N LEU A 372 44.85 -18.92 -1.53
CA LEU A 372 46.24 -18.89 -1.98
C LEU A 372 47.25 -19.30 -0.90
N ALA A 373 46.94 -19.07 0.39
CA ALA A 373 47.83 -19.39 1.50
C ALA A 373 47.77 -20.86 1.97
N ALA A 374 46.71 -21.59 1.62
CA ALA A 374 46.46 -22.96 2.09
C ALA A 374 46.83 -24.06 1.08
N ALA A 375 47.30 -23.71 -0.12
CA ALA A 375 47.66 -24.68 -1.16
C ALA A 375 49.05 -25.30 -0.91
N PRO A 376 49.17 -26.62 -0.63
CA PRO A 376 50.46 -27.28 -0.48
C PRO A 376 51.29 -27.22 -1.78
N ALA A 377 52.62 -27.12 -1.65
CA ALA A 377 53.54 -26.77 -2.75
C ALA A 377 53.46 -27.66 -4.02
N TRP A 378 52.95 -28.88 -3.91
CA TRP A 378 52.76 -29.78 -5.06
C TRP A 378 51.68 -29.32 -6.04
N LEU A 379 50.67 -28.56 -5.58
CA LEU A 379 49.64 -27.99 -6.46
C LEU A 379 50.20 -26.93 -7.42
N TRP A 380 51.20 -26.17 -6.98
CA TRP A 380 51.90 -25.19 -7.84
C TRP A 380 52.81 -25.88 -8.87
N LEU A 381 53.45 -26.99 -8.51
CA LEU A 381 54.25 -27.80 -9.45
C LEU A 381 53.38 -28.44 -10.56
N THR A 382 52.17 -28.89 -10.23
CA THR A 382 51.23 -29.40 -11.24
C THR A 382 50.71 -28.31 -12.19
N PHE A 383 50.52 -27.08 -11.70
CA PHE A 383 50.08 -25.96 -12.54
C PHE A 383 51.18 -25.48 -13.51
N ALA A 384 52.45 -25.47 -13.06
CA ALA A 384 53.60 -25.17 -13.91
C ALA A 384 53.81 -26.24 -15.01
N GLY A 385 53.60 -27.52 -14.69
CA GLY A 385 53.70 -28.61 -15.67
C GLY A 385 52.65 -28.54 -16.79
N LEU A 386 51.42 -28.15 -16.48
CA LEU A 386 50.34 -28.03 -17.47
C LEU A 386 50.50 -26.82 -18.40
N LEU A 387 51.07 -25.70 -17.93
CA LEU A 387 51.39 -24.56 -18.78
C LEU A 387 52.59 -24.84 -19.71
N GLY A 388 53.56 -25.66 -19.28
CA GLY A 388 54.67 -26.10 -20.13
C GLY A 388 54.24 -27.02 -21.29
N ALA A 389 53.21 -27.85 -21.08
CA ALA A 389 52.70 -28.77 -22.11
C ALA A 389 51.75 -28.11 -23.14
N GLY A 390 51.13 -26.97 -22.78
CA GLY A 390 50.07 -26.34 -23.60
C GLY A 390 50.53 -25.52 -24.82
N ILE A 391 51.82 -25.24 -24.97
CA ILE A 391 52.32 -24.26 -25.96
C ILE A 391 52.80 -24.90 -27.29
N PHE A 392 52.82 -26.24 -27.40
CA PHE A 392 53.46 -26.94 -28.54
C PHE A 392 52.57 -27.88 -29.38
N VAL A 393 51.34 -27.49 -29.71
CA VAL A 393 50.58 -28.12 -30.82
C VAL A 393 50.01 -27.09 -31.80
N ARG A 394 50.84 -26.71 -32.78
CA ARG A 394 50.47 -25.84 -33.91
C ARG A 394 50.15 -26.72 -35.14
N ARG A 395 48.87 -27.06 -35.38
CA ARG A 395 48.46 -27.75 -36.61
C ARG A 395 48.49 -26.78 -37.80
N LYS A 396 49.29 -27.09 -38.83
CA LYS A 396 49.20 -26.47 -40.16
C LYS A 396 48.03 -27.08 -40.94
N GLN A 397 47.45 -26.28 -41.84
CA GLN A 397 46.57 -26.75 -42.91
C GLN A 397 47.38 -27.40 -44.04
N SER A 398 46.78 -28.40 -44.67
CA SER A 398 46.74 -28.59 -46.13
C SER A 398 45.37 -29.16 -46.47
#